data_AF-A0A0G0GFJ7-F1
#
_entry.id   AF-A0A0G0GFJ7-F1
#
_cell.length_a   1.000
_cell.length_b   1.000
_cell.length_c   1.000
_cell.angle_alpha   90.00
_cell.angle_beta   90.00
_cell.angle_gamma   90.00
#
_symmetry.space_group_name_H-M   'P 1'
#
loop_
_entity.id
_entity.type
_entity.pdbx_description
1 polymer ?
#
loop_
_entity_poly.entity_id
_entity_poly.type
_entity_poly.pdbx_seq_one_letter_code
_entity_poly.pdbx_strand_id
1 'polypeptide(L)'
;MVGLKKGNVDSDIIFSVMKRLYKKEGFGKIILVSGDGDYKMLVDFLIEENKFEKMLFPSKKNSSSLYQKLGSAYFDYLDNKDIKNKIEVKKKRAP
;
A
#
# COMPACT_ATOMS: atom_id res chain seq x y z
N MET A 1 30.82 -11.29 4.24
CA MET A 1 30.33 -9.91 4.38
C MET A 1 28.94 -9.96 5.01
N VAL A 2 28.78 -9.47 6.23
CA VAL A 2 27.45 -9.32 6.83
C VAL A 2 26.81 -8.11 6.15
N GLY A 3 25.76 -8.34 5.35
CA GLY A 3 25.07 -7.24 4.68
C GLY A 3 24.46 -6.30 5.72
N LEU A 4 24.72 -4.99 5.58
CA LEU A 4 24.02 -3.97 6.36
C LEU A 4 22.52 -4.11 6.10
N LYS A 5 21.77 -4.57 7.10
CA LYS A 5 20.31 -4.56 7.04
C LYS A 5 19.87 -3.11 6.84
N LYS A 6 19.18 -2.86 5.73
CA LYS A 6 18.48 -1.60 5.49
C LYS A 6 17.43 -1.45 6.59
N GLY A 7 17.31 -0.26 7.19
CA GLY A 7 16.37 -0.01 8.29
C GLY A 7 14.93 -0.40 7.92
N ASN A 8 14.16 -0.83 8.92
CA ASN A 8 12.73 -1.10 8.80
C ASN A 8 11.96 0.22 9.00
N VAL A 9 10.93 0.45 8.18
CA VAL A 9 10.13 1.70 8.19
C VAL A 9 8.67 1.44 8.57
N ASP A 10 8.33 0.22 8.98
CA ASP A 10 6.93 -0.18 9.18
C ASP A 10 6.27 0.60 10.30
N SER A 11 7.01 0.80 11.40
CA SER A 11 6.55 1.61 12.53
C SER A 11 6.33 3.08 12.14
N ASP A 12 7.16 3.65 11.27
CA ASP A 12 7.00 5.04 10.81
C ASP A 12 5.73 5.20 9.96
N ILE A 13 5.45 4.22 9.09
CA ILE A 13 4.25 4.19 8.27
C ILE A 13 3.00 4.06 9.16
N ILE A 14 3.00 3.10 10.08
CA ILE A 14 1.90 2.89 11.02
C ILE A 14 1.68 4.16 11.85
N PHE A 15 2.73 4.71 12.44
CA PHE A 15 2.64 5.89 13.30
C PHE A 15 2.18 7.13 12.53
N SER A 16 2.62 7.31 11.28
CA SER A 16 2.14 8.38 10.41
C SER A 16 0.63 8.31 10.20
N VAL A 17 0.08 7.12 9.91
CA VAL A 17 -1.36 6.93 9.76
C VAL A 17 -2.09 7.20 11.09
N MET A 18 -1.63 6.59 12.18
CA MET A 18 -2.24 6.75 13.50
C MET A 18 -2.23 8.20 13.98
N LYS A 19 -1.14 8.92 13.73
CA LYS A 19 -1.01 10.35 14.08
C LYS A 19 -2.05 11.20 13.35
N ARG A 20 -2.26 10.97 12.04
CA ARG A 20 -3.26 11.71 11.25
C ARG A 20 -4.68 11.46 11.74
N LEU A 21 -5.01 10.20 12.06
CA LEU A 21 -6.29 9.82 12.66
C LEU A 21 -6.49 10.49 14.02
N TYR A 22 -5.51 10.36 14.92
CA TYR A 22 -5.55 10.92 16.27
C TYR A 22 -5.67 12.44 16.26
N LYS A 23 -4.95 13.13 15.37
CA LYS A 23 -5.00 14.58 15.20
C LYS A 23 -6.23 15.06 14.43
N LYS A 24 -7.09 14.16 13.94
CA LYS A 24 -8.28 14.46 13.14
C LYS A 24 -7.95 15.34 11.93
N GLU A 25 -6.83 15.06 11.28
CA GLU A 25 -6.44 15.79 10.08
C GLU A 25 -7.47 15.56 8.96
N GLY A 26 -7.71 16.59 8.14
CA GLY A 26 -8.57 16.48 6.97
C GLY A 26 -7.88 15.68 5.86
N PHE A 27 -8.31 14.44 5.64
CA PHE A 27 -7.94 13.63 4.49
C PHE A 27 -9.12 12.73 4.08
N GLY A 28 -9.10 12.26 2.84
CA GLY A 28 -10.08 11.31 2.32
C GLY A 28 -9.88 9.92 2.91
N LYS A 29 -9.44 8.99 2.07
CA LYS A 29 -9.12 7.61 2.44
C LYS A 29 -7.67 7.28 2.13
N ILE A 30 -7.16 6.25 2.79
CA ILE A 30 -5.77 5.82 2.71
C ILE A 30 -5.62 4.76 1.62
N ILE A 31 -4.64 4.97 0.77
CA ILE A 31 -4.13 3.97 -0.17
C ILE A 31 -2.75 3.54 0.35
N LEU A 32 -2.59 2.25 0.63
CA LEU A 32 -1.32 1.71 1.11
C LEU A 32 -0.62 0.96 -0.02
N VAL A 33 0.62 1.35 -0.34
CA VAL A 33 1.43 0.70 -1.37
C VAL A 33 2.46 -0.19 -0.70
N SER A 34 2.18 -1.48 -0.58
CA SER A 34 3.10 -2.45 0.03
C SER A 34 2.76 -3.88 -0.38
N GLY A 35 3.70 -4.80 -0.22
CA GLY A 35 3.49 -6.25 -0.26
C GLY A 35 3.39 -6.90 1.11
N ASP A 36 3.64 -6.12 2.17
CA ASP A 36 3.88 -6.66 3.50
C ASP A 36 2.60 -7.06 4.23
N GLY A 37 2.62 -8.29 4.77
CA GLY A 37 1.55 -8.83 5.59
C GLY A 37 1.41 -8.14 6.94
N ASP A 38 2.47 -7.51 7.43
CA ASP A 38 2.51 -6.90 8.76
C ASP A 38 1.54 -5.71 8.89
N TYR A 39 1.11 -5.13 7.77
CA TYR A 39 0.10 -4.06 7.74
C TYR A 39 -1.35 -4.56 7.86
N LYS A 40 -1.62 -5.87 7.94
CA LYS A 40 -2.98 -6.41 7.97
C LYS A 40 -3.84 -5.80 9.08
N MET A 41 -3.29 -5.69 10.28
CA MET A 41 -3.99 -5.09 11.42
C MET A 41 -4.34 -3.62 11.17
N LEU A 42 -3.43 -2.85 10.57
CA LEU A 42 -3.67 -1.46 10.19
C LEU A 42 -4.78 -1.37 9.14
N VAL A 43 -4.75 -2.25 8.14
CA VAL A 43 -5.75 -2.29 7.06
C VAL A 43 -7.13 -2.62 7.61
N ASP A 44 -7.26 -3.65 8.44
CA ASP A 44 -8.55 -4.04 9.05
C ASP A 44 -9.15 -2.89 9.85
N PHE A 45 -8.34 -2.25 10.71
CA PHE A 45 -8.75 -1.08 11.48
C PHE A 45 -9.20 0.09 10.58
N LEU A 46 -8.47 0.39 9.50
CA LEU A 46 -8.85 1.45 8.58
C LEU A 46 -10.14 1.15 7.82
N ILE A 47 -10.45 -0.12 7.54
CA ILE A 47 -11.72 -0.54 6.94
C ILE A 47 -12.88 -0.27 7.91
N GLU A 48 -12.71 -0.66 9.18
CA GLU A 48 -13.69 -0.40 10.25
C GLU A 48 -13.97 1.09 10.45
N GLU A 49 -12.93 1.92 10.39
CA GLU A 49 -13.02 3.39 10.49
C GLU A 49 -13.55 4.06 9.21
N ASN A 50 -13.87 3.30 8.15
CA ASN A 50 -14.22 3.82 6.82
C ASN A 50 -13.16 4.81 6.26
N LYS A 51 -11.89 4.57 6.61
CA LYS A 51 -10.72 5.35 6.19
C LYS A 51 -9.80 4.61 5.22
N PHE A 52 -10.07 3.35 4.92
CA PHE A 52 -9.34 2.59 3.91
C PHE A 52 -9.97 2.71 2.52
N GLU A 53 -9.13 2.94 1.51
CA GLU A 53 -9.55 2.84 0.11
C GLU A 53 -9.05 1.51 -0.48
N LYS A 54 -7.73 1.31 -0.50
CA LYS A 54 -7.14 0.20 -1.25
C LYS A 54 -5.70 -0.12 -0.86
N MET A 55 -5.35 -1.41 -0.89
CA MET A 55 -3.98 -1.93 -0.87
C MET A 55 -3.47 -2.07 -2.31
N LEU A 56 -2.36 -1.42 -2.65
CA LEU A 56 -1.72 -1.56 -3.96
C LEU A 56 -0.45 -2.40 -3.83
N PHE A 57 -0.52 -3.63 -4.32
CA PHE A 57 0.62 -4.53 -4.36
C PHE A 57 1.57 -4.14 -5.49
N PRO A 58 2.90 -4.00 -5.24
CA PRO A 58 3.86 -3.65 -6.30
C PRO A 58 3.91 -4.67 -7.44
N SER A 59 3.67 -5.95 -7.14
CA SER A 59 3.54 -7.00 -8.15
C SER A 59 2.68 -8.15 -7.64
N LYS A 60 2.09 -8.93 -8.56
CA LYS A 60 1.33 -10.16 -8.23
C LYS A 60 2.16 -11.22 -7.52
N LYS A 61 3.47 -11.23 -7.74
CA LYS A 61 4.39 -12.20 -7.12
C LYS A 61 4.64 -11.93 -5.65
N ASN A 62 4.47 -10.68 -5.21
CA ASN A 62 4.83 -10.22 -3.87
C ASN A 62 3.60 -9.94 -3.00
N SER A 63 2.41 -10.41 -3.37
CA SER A 63 1.23 -10.28 -2.51
C SER A 63 1.21 -11.39 -1.46
N SER A 64 1.15 -10.99 -0.20
CA SER A 64 0.90 -11.93 0.89
C SER A 64 -0.46 -12.63 0.71
N SER A 65 -0.48 -13.95 0.88
CA SER A 65 -1.72 -14.76 0.84
C SER A 65 -2.74 -14.32 1.89
N LEU A 66 -2.28 -13.61 2.94
CA LEU A 66 -3.10 -13.04 3.99
C LEU A 66 -4.16 -12.05 3.45
N TYR A 67 -3.86 -11.37 2.34
CA TYR A 67 -4.79 -10.44 1.69
C TYR A 67 -5.70 -11.09 0.66
N GLN A 68 -5.56 -12.38 0.35
CA GLN A 68 -6.57 -13.09 -0.47
C GLN A 68 -7.92 -13.19 0.25
N LYS A 69 -7.91 -13.11 1.58
CA LYS A 69 -9.12 -13.01 2.41
C LYS A 69 -9.72 -11.61 2.42
N LEU A 70 -8.94 -10.57 2.05
CA LEU A 70 -9.53 -9.26 1.81
C LEU A 70 -10.35 -9.33 0.53
N GLY A 71 -11.58 -8.80 0.58
CA GLY A 71 -12.42 -8.72 -0.61
C GLY A 71 -11.70 -7.99 -1.74
N SER A 72 -11.93 -8.40 -2.98
CA SER A 72 -11.32 -7.82 -4.19
C SER A 72 -11.54 -6.31 -4.33
N ALA A 73 -12.53 -5.75 -3.62
CA ALA A 73 -12.75 -4.31 -3.52
C ALA A 73 -11.55 -3.55 -2.91
N TYR A 74 -10.81 -4.19 -2.01
CA TYR A 74 -9.83 -3.54 -1.14
C TYR A 74 -8.38 -3.71 -1.59
N PHE A 75 -8.10 -4.37 -2.71
CA PHE A 75 -6.75 -4.44 -3.23
C PHE A 75 -6.70 -4.37 -4.76
N ASP A 76 -5.51 -4.06 -5.28
CA ASP A 76 -5.18 -4.14 -6.70
C ASP A 76 -3.66 -4.28 -6.86
N TYR A 77 -3.19 -4.54 -8.08
CA TYR A 77 -1.78 -4.73 -8.36
C TYR A 77 -1.27 -3.65 -9.31
N LEU A 78 -0.14 -3.03 -8.98
CA LEU A 78 0.48 -2.00 -9.82
C LEU A 78 0.97 -2.55 -11.18
N ASP A 79 1.22 -3.85 -11.26
CA ASP A 79 1.60 -4.54 -12.49
C ASP A 79 0.39 -4.94 -13.37
N ASN A 80 -0.84 -4.67 -12.94
CA ASN A 80 -2.01 -4.82 -13.80
C ASN A 80 -1.87 -3.91 -15.02
N LYS A 81 -2.15 -4.47 -16.22
CA LYS A 81 -1.90 -3.81 -17.50
C LYS A 81 -2.49 -2.40 -17.56
N ASP A 82 -3.73 -2.23 -17.11
CA ASP A 82 -4.41 -0.93 -17.17
C ASP A 82 -3.84 0.09 -16.19
N ILE A 83 -3.42 -0.34 -14.98
CA ILE A 83 -2.77 0.53 -14.00
C ILE A 83 -1.38 0.91 -14.51
N LYS A 84 -0.60 -0.08 -14.93
CA LYS A 84 0.74 0.13 -15.46
C LYS A 84 0.74 1.11 -16.62
N ASN A 85 -0.17 0.97 -17.58
CA ASN A 85 -0.31 1.89 -18.71
C ASN A 85 -0.63 3.34 -18.28
N LYS A 86 -1.28 3.53 -17.13
CA LYS A 86 -1.60 4.86 -16.57
C LYS A 86 -0.43 5.49 -15.83
N ILE A 87 0.36 4.69 -15.11
CA ILE A 87 1.43 5.20 -14.22
C ILE A 87 2.84 5.08 -14.82
N GLU A 88 3.02 4.33 -15.91
CA GLU A 88 4.32 4.13 -16.51
C GLU A 88 4.91 5.43 -17.07
N VAL A 89 6.21 5.62 -16.84
CA VAL A 89 6.94 6.73 -17.43
C VAL A 89 7.13 6.44 -18.92
N LYS A 90 6.33 7.09 -19.76
CA LYS A 90 6.49 7.02 -21.21
C LYS A 90 7.77 7.74 -21.61
N LYS A 91 8.76 7.01 -22.11
CA LYS A 91 9.93 7.63 -22.74
C LYS A 91 9.43 8.47 -23.90
N LYS A 92 9.67 9.79 -23.87
CA LYS A 92 9.50 10.63 -25.05
C LYS A 92 10.37 10.01 -26.15
N ARG A 93 9.79 9.74 -27.32
CA ARG A 93 10.61 9.44 -28.50
C ARG A 93 11.54 10.63 -28.69
N ALA A 94 12.84 10.38 -28.80
CA ALA A 94 13.77 11.41 -29.26
C ALA A 94 13.27 11.92 -30.62
N PRO A 95 13.38 13.25 -30.88
CA PRO A 95 12.97 13.83 -32.16
C PRO A 95 13.68 13.17 -33.34
#